data_AF-A0A6B3HMR9-F1
#
_entry.id   AF-A0A6B3HMR9-F1
#
_cell.length_a   1.000
_cell.length_b   1.000
_cell.length_c   1.000
_cell.angle_alpha   90.00
_cell.angle_beta   90.00
_cell.angle_gamma   90.00
#
_symmetry.space_group_name_H-M   'P 1'
#
loop_
_entity.id
_entity.type
_entity.pdbx_description
1 polymer ?
#
loop_
_entity_poly.entity_id
_entity_poly.type
_entity_poly.pdbx_seq_one_letter_code
_entity_poly.pdbx_strand_id
1 'polypeptide(L)'
;IVSRYRAELAEGREREEAAGRAVGTAGSAVVFAGLTVVIALVGLAVVNIPMLTKMGFAAAGTVAIAVVIALTLVPALLGFAGKRVMGRKARKAAEAEMRPEAKPNMGTRWARFVLRRPVWVLLVGVLGLGVIAVPAASLEMGLPDDGAQPKSTT
;
A
#
# COMPACT_ATOMS: atom_id res chain seq x y z
N ILE A 1 8.13 -6.53 1.98
CA ILE A 1 9.45 -7.00 2.49
C ILE A 1 9.30 -7.90 3.71
N VAL A 2 8.64 -7.48 4.80
CA VAL A 2 8.50 -8.29 6.03
C VAL A 2 7.85 -9.67 5.79
N SER A 3 6.70 -9.74 5.10
CA SER A 3 6.05 -11.05 4.81
C SER A 3 6.98 -11.96 4.00
N ARG A 4 7.66 -11.43 2.97
CA ARG A 4 8.64 -12.19 2.17
C ARG A 4 9.84 -12.65 2.99
N TYR A 5 10.41 -11.79 3.84
CA TYR A 5 11.47 -12.16 4.78
C TYR A 5 11.05 -13.32 5.69
N ARG A 6 9.81 -13.29 6.19
CA ARG A 6 9.28 -14.35 7.05
C ARG A 6 9.06 -15.65 6.29
N ALA A 7 8.69 -15.57 5.02
CA ALA A 7 8.60 -16.72 4.14
C ALA A 7 9.98 -17.39 3.96
N GLU A 8 11.01 -16.60 3.63
CA GLU A 8 12.38 -17.11 3.46
C GLU A 8 12.92 -17.77 4.76
N LEU A 9 12.59 -17.23 5.92
CA LEU A 9 12.95 -17.84 7.21
C LEU A 9 12.21 -19.14 7.52
N ALA A 10 10.94 -19.26 7.12
CA ALA A 10 10.17 -20.48 7.31
C ALA A 10 10.65 -21.62 6.39
N GLU A 11 11.29 -21.27 5.27
CA GLU A 11 12.02 -22.20 4.40
C GLU A 11 13.41 -22.60 4.96
N GLY A 12 13.77 -22.15 6.17
CA GLY A 12 14.95 -22.59 6.91
C GLY A 12 16.24 -21.81 6.63
N ARG A 13 16.16 -20.69 5.90
CA ARG A 13 17.33 -19.90 5.52
C ARG A 13 17.89 -19.06 6.66
N GLU A 14 19.18 -18.76 6.55
CA GLU A 14 19.86 -17.85 7.46
C GLU A 14 19.34 -16.41 7.29
N ARG A 15 19.40 -15.61 8.36
CA ARG A 15 18.73 -14.29 8.41
C ARG A 15 19.27 -13.29 7.42
N GLU A 16 20.59 -13.26 7.25
CA GLU A 16 21.25 -12.33 6.34
C GLU A 16 20.86 -12.64 4.90
N GLU A 17 20.89 -13.93 4.54
CA GLU A 17 20.46 -14.41 3.24
C GLU A 17 18.96 -14.17 3.00
N ALA A 18 18.11 -14.43 3.99
CA ALA A 18 16.67 -14.18 3.92
C ALA A 18 16.36 -12.67 3.74
N ALA A 19 17.12 -11.78 4.39
CA ALA A 19 16.96 -10.33 4.22
C ALA A 19 17.35 -9.90 2.81
N GLY A 20 18.50 -10.37 2.30
CA GLY A 20 18.95 -10.11 0.93
C GLY A 20 17.93 -10.58 -0.11
N ARG A 21 17.41 -11.80 0.02
CA ARG A 21 16.40 -12.34 -0.92
C ARG A 21 15.05 -11.65 -0.84
N ALA A 22 14.62 -11.23 0.35
CA ALA A 22 13.39 -10.48 0.51
C ALA A 22 13.47 -9.11 -0.18
N VAL A 23 14.63 -8.44 -0.14
CA VAL A 23 14.87 -7.21 -0.91
C VAL A 23 14.96 -7.51 -2.40
N GLY A 24 15.69 -8.55 -2.80
CA GLY A 24 15.84 -8.92 -4.20
C GLY A 24 14.52 -9.29 -4.91
N THR A 25 13.53 -9.79 -4.18
CA THR A 25 12.23 -10.21 -4.75
C THR A 25 11.11 -9.19 -4.52
N ALA A 26 10.94 -8.70 -3.29
CA ALA A 26 9.87 -7.77 -2.94
C ALA A 26 10.29 -6.30 -3.03
N GLY A 27 11.59 -6.01 -3.12
CA GLY A 27 12.09 -4.64 -3.20
C GLY A 27 11.73 -3.95 -4.52
N SER A 28 11.80 -4.67 -5.64
CA SER A 28 11.38 -4.13 -6.95
C SER A 28 9.91 -3.70 -6.97
N ALA A 29 9.03 -4.47 -6.32
CA ALA A 29 7.62 -4.12 -6.17
C ALA A 29 7.43 -2.83 -5.35
N VAL A 30 8.22 -2.62 -4.29
CA VAL A 30 8.18 -1.40 -3.48
C VAL A 30 8.68 -0.19 -4.26
N VAL A 31 9.78 -0.32 -5.01
CA VAL A 31 10.29 0.76 -5.88
C VAL A 31 9.26 1.13 -6.93
N PHE A 32 8.66 0.14 -7.60
CA PHE A 32 7.65 0.37 -8.63
C PHE A 32 6.43 1.10 -8.07
N ALA A 33 5.85 0.61 -6.98
CA ALA A 33 4.73 1.25 -6.32
C ALA A 33 5.09 2.67 -5.84
N GLY A 34 6.26 2.84 -5.20
CA GLY A 34 6.73 4.15 -4.74
C GLY A 34 6.90 5.15 -5.89
N LEU A 35 7.49 4.72 -7.01
CA LEU A 35 7.69 5.56 -8.18
C LEU A 35 6.35 6.02 -8.78
N THR A 36 5.37 5.13 -8.88
CA THR A 36 4.03 5.51 -9.39
C THR A 36 3.38 6.59 -8.53
N VAL A 37 3.52 6.51 -7.21
CA VAL A 37 2.98 7.52 -6.28
C VAL A 37 3.73 8.84 -6.40
N VAL A 38 5.07 8.80 -6.48
CA VAL A 38 5.90 10.02 -6.66
C VAL A 38 5.51 10.73 -7.95
N ILE A 39 5.35 10.01 -9.06
CA ILE A 39 4.92 10.58 -10.34
C ILE A 39 3.54 11.24 -10.21
N ALA A 40 2.58 10.56 -9.58
CA ALA A 40 1.24 11.11 -9.37
C ALA A 40 1.26 12.42 -8.57
N LEU A 41 2.07 12.48 -7.51
CA LEU A 41 2.20 13.65 -6.64
C LEU A 41 2.93 14.82 -7.31
N VAL A 42 3.99 14.54 -8.07
CA VAL A 42 4.68 15.57 -8.87
C VAL A 42 3.76 16.08 -10.00
N GLY A 43 2.84 15.25 -10.48
CA GLY A 43 1.81 15.63 -11.46
C GLY A 43 0.95 16.82 -11.03
N LEU A 44 0.80 17.11 -9.73
CA LEU A 44 0.11 18.31 -9.25
C LEU A 44 0.78 19.61 -9.75
N ALA A 45 2.07 19.57 -10.08
CA ALA A 45 2.78 20.71 -10.66
C ALA A 45 2.18 21.18 -12.00
N VAL A 46 1.54 20.26 -12.76
CA VAL A 46 0.90 20.56 -14.05
C VAL A 46 -0.29 21.51 -13.88
N VAL A 47 -0.93 21.52 -12.70
CA VAL A 47 -2.09 22.37 -12.40
C VAL A 47 -1.71 23.86 -12.28
N ASN A 48 -0.40 24.20 -12.21
CA ASN A 48 0.11 25.58 -12.11
C ASN A 48 -0.40 26.37 -10.88
N ILE A 49 -0.84 25.67 -9.82
CA ILE A 49 -1.20 26.29 -8.53
C ILE A 49 -0.03 26.12 -7.56
N PRO A 50 0.68 27.20 -7.17
CA PRO A 50 1.92 27.09 -6.40
C PRO A 50 1.78 26.34 -5.08
N MET A 51 0.62 26.44 -4.42
CA MET A 51 0.33 25.71 -3.19
C MET A 51 0.28 24.19 -3.43
N LEU A 52 -0.43 23.75 -4.47
CA LEU A 52 -0.54 22.33 -4.83
C LEU A 52 0.81 21.75 -5.25
N THR A 53 1.61 22.50 -6.00
CA THR A 53 2.96 22.09 -6.39
C THR A 53 3.85 21.84 -5.17
N LYS A 54 3.88 22.79 -4.22
CA LYS A 54 4.68 22.65 -2.98
C LYS A 54 4.22 21.44 -2.15
N MET A 55 2.92 21.24 -2.00
CA MET A 55 2.36 20.08 -1.29
C MET A 55 2.70 18.76 -1.99
N GLY A 56 2.60 18.71 -3.31
CA GLY A 56 2.94 17.54 -4.13
C GLY A 56 4.41 17.16 -3.99
N PHE A 57 5.34 18.11 -4.10
CA PHE A 57 6.76 17.84 -3.90
C PHE A 57 7.10 17.42 -2.47
N ALA A 58 6.48 18.04 -1.45
CA ALA A 58 6.67 17.65 -0.06
C ALA A 58 6.24 16.19 0.18
N ALA A 59 5.06 15.81 -0.32
CA ALA A 59 4.56 14.44 -0.21
C ALA A 59 5.38 13.44 -1.06
N ALA A 60 5.83 13.83 -2.25
CA ALA A 60 6.72 12.99 -3.05
C ALA A 60 8.05 12.71 -2.32
N GLY A 61 8.60 13.71 -1.64
CA GLY A 61 9.79 13.58 -0.81
C GLY A 61 9.61 12.57 0.33
N THR A 62 8.47 12.60 1.04
CA THR A 62 8.21 11.65 2.13
C THR A 62 8.09 10.22 1.62
N VAL A 63 7.45 10.01 0.46
CA VAL A 63 7.36 8.68 -0.18
C VAL A 63 8.74 8.18 -0.60
N ALA A 64 9.58 9.03 -1.20
CA ALA A 64 10.94 8.66 -1.58
C ALA A 64 11.77 8.21 -0.36
N ILE A 65 11.70 8.97 0.74
CA ILE A 65 12.34 8.59 2.01
C ILE A 65 11.77 7.27 2.54
N ALA A 66 10.46 7.07 2.49
CA ALA A 66 9.82 5.84 2.94
C ALA A 66 10.29 4.62 2.12
N VAL A 67 10.48 4.75 0.81
CA VAL A 67 11.03 3.69 -0.06
C VAL A 67 12.47 3.37 0.34
N VAL A 68 13.32 4.39 0.54
CA VAL A 68 14.70 4.19 1.00
C VAL A 68 14.73 3.46 2.34
N ILE A 69 13.92 3.89 3.31
CA ILE A 69 13.80 3.24 4.63
C ILE A 69 13.32 1.79 4.48
N ALA A 70 12.33 1.54 3.63
CA ALA A 70 11.80 0.20 3.40
C ALA A 70 12.86 -0.75 2.81
N LEU A 71 13.73 -0.26 1.93
CA LEU A 71 14.75 -1.07 1.27
C LEU A 71 16.05 -1.21 2.06
N THR A 72 16.31 -0.31 3.03
CA THR A 72 17.57 -0.28 3.79
C THR A 72 17.35 -0.62 5.26
N LEU A 73 16.56 0.20 5.96
CA LEU A 73 16.38 0.10 7.41
C LEU A 73 15.57 -1.13 7.80
N VAL A 74 14.47 -1.42 7.09
CA VAL A 74 13.64 -2.60 7.39
C VAL A 74 14.44 -3.91 7.28
N PRO A 75 15.15 -4.21 6.18
CA PRO A 75 15.95 -5.43 6.10
C PRO A 75 17.13 -5.43 7.08
N ALA A 76 17.78 -4.29 7.32
CA ALA A 76 18.86 -4.19 8.32
C ALA A 76 18.36 -4.53 9.74
N LEU A 77 17.21 -3.97 10.13
CA LEU A 77 16.59 -4.27 11.42
C LEU A 77 16.14 -5.73 11.51
N LEU A 78 15.60 -6.30 10.44
CA LEU A 78 15.19 -7.71 10.41
C LEU A 78 16.39 -8.67 10.47
N GLY A 79 17.48 -8.37 9.77
CA GLY A 79 18.73 -9.11 9.83
C GLY A 79 19.36 -9.06 11.23
N PHE A 80 19.39 -7.87 11.84
CA PHE A 80 20.00 -7.63 13.15
C PHE A 80 19.15 -8.14 14.34
N ALA A 81 17.83 -7.99 14.32
CA ALA A 81 16.99 -8.08 15.52
C ALA A 81 16.70 -9.51 16.06
N GLY A 82 17.37 -10.55 15.57
CA GLY A 82 17.42 -11.84 16.25
C GLY A 82 16.09 -12.61 16.38
N LYS A 83 16.08 -13.72 17.17
CA LYS A 83 14.89 -14.56 17.47
C LYS A 83 13.75 -13.80 18.18
N ARG A 84 13.95 -12.52 18.55
CA ARG A 84 13.08 -11.78 19.47
C ARG A 84 11.93 -11.04 18.77
N VAL A 85 12.03 -10.78 17.47
CA VAL A 85 10.95 -10.12 16.69
C VAL A 85 9.84 -11.09 16.27
N MET A 86 10.15 -12.38 16.13
CA MET A 86 9.15 -13.40 15.81
C MET A 86 8.60 -14.03 17.09
N GLY A 87 7.69 -13.33 17.77
CA GLY A 87 6.83 -13.98 18.76
C GLY A 87 6.12 -15.20 18.12
N ARG A 88 5.84 -16.25 18.90
CA ARG A 88 5.12 -17.48 18.44
C ARG A 88 3.89 -17.18 17.56
N LYS A 89 3.23 -16.03 17.80
CA LYS A 89 2.10 -15.50 17.03
C LYS A 89 2.47 -15.12 15.58
N ALA A 90 3.63 -14.47 15.39
CA ALA A 90 4.18 -14.18 14.08
C ALA A 90 4.62 -15.48 13.38
N ARG A 91 5.26 -16.41 14.09
CA ARG A 91 5.62 -17.69 13.45
C ARG A 91 4.40 -18.47 12.95
N LYS A 92 3.30 -18.51 13.72
CA LYS A 92 2.02 -19.10 13.29
C LYS A 92 1.38 -18.36 12.11
N ALA A 93 1.47 -17.03 12.05
CA ALA A 93 0.92 -16.26 10.94
C ALA A 93 1.71 -16.47 9.63
N ALA A 94 3.03 -16.67 9.72
CA ALA A 94 3.88 -16.99 8.57
C ALA A 94 3.61 -18.43 8.06
N GLU A 95 3.47 -19.39 8.97
CA GLU A 95 3.07 -20.77 8.63
C GLU A 95 1.66 -20.83 8.00
N ALA A 96 0.76 -19.89 8.36
CA ALA A 96 -0.58 -19.80 7.78
C ALA A 96 -0.59 -19.18 6.37
N GLU A 97 0.30 -18.21 6.08
CA GLU A 97 0.47 -17.63 4.74
C GLU A 97 1.15 -18.60 3.76
N MET A 98 2.00 -19.51 4.24
CA MET A 98 2.82 -20.39 3.38
C MET A 98 2.23 -21.77 3.07
N ARG A 99 1.11 -22.18 3.69
CA ARG A 99 0.50 -23.47 3.38
C ARG A 99 -0.24 -23.40 2.04
N PRO A 100 0.20 -24.12 0.98
CA PRO A 100 -0.52 -24.17 -0.31
C PRO A 100 -1.90 -24.84 -0.15
N GLU A 101 -2.07 -25.65 0.89
CA GLU A 101 -3.32 -26.32 1.27
C GLU A 101 -3.94 -25.73 2.54
N ALA A 102 -3.90 -24.41 2.71
CA ALA A 102 -4.71 -23.76 3.72
C ALA A 102 -6.20 -24.01 3.40
N LYS A 103 -6.92 -24.67 4.32
CA LYS A 103 -8.39 -24.86 4.29
C LYS A 103 -9.07 -23.64 3.65
N PRO A 104 -10.07 -23.81 2.75
CA PRO A 104 -10.61 -22.74 1.93
C PRO A 104 -10.99 -21.53 2.79
N ASN A 105 -10.10 -20.55 2.82
CA ASN A 105 -10.25 -19.33 3.59
C ASN A 105 -11.35 -18.46 2.94
N MET A 106 -11.91 -17.51 3.68
CA MET A 106 -12.94 -16.61 3.15
C MET A 106 -12.49 -15.91 1.85
N GLY A 107 -11.20 -15.58 1.74
CA GLY A 107 -10.61 -14.96 0.54
C GLY A 107 -10.68 -15.86 -0.71
N THR A 108 -10.37 -17.14 -0.61
CA THR A 108 -10.43 -18.11 -1.73
C THR A 108 -11.86 -18.43 -2.13
N ARG A 109 -12.82 -18.36 -1.20
CA ARG A 109 -14.26 -18.49 -1.51
C ARG A 109 -14.76 -17.24 -2.23
N TRP A 110 -14.37 -16.06 -1.77
CA TRP A 110 -14.66 -14.78 -2.43
C TRP A 110 -14.06 -14.73 -3.83
N ALA A 111 -12.78 -15.05 -3.98
CA ALA A 111 -12.12 -15.10 -5.29
C ALA A 111 -12.81 -16.06 -6.25
N ARG A 112 -13.21 -17.26 -5.78
CA ARG A 112 -14.00 -18.19 -6.60
C ARG A 112 -15.38 -17.65 -6.97
N PHE A 113 -16.03 -16.90 -6.08
CA PHE A 113 -17.30 -16.25 -6.39
C PHE A 113 -17.13 -15.20 -7.49
N VAL A 114 -16.11 -14.34 -7.36
CA VAL A 114 -15.78 -13.30 -8.36
C VAL A 114 -15.46 -13.94 -9.71
N LEU A 115 -14.65 -15.00 -9.73
CA LEU A 115 -14.30 -15.74 -10.95
C LEU A 115 -15.48 -16.51 -11.56
N ARG A 116 -16.47 -16.93 -10.77
CA ARG A 116 -17.67 -17.62 -11.28
C ARG A 116 -18.65 -16.68 -11.99
N ARG A 117 -18.64 -15.38 -11.64
CA ARG A 117 -19.57 -14.39 -12.21
C ARG A 117 -18.84 -13.08 -12.54
N PRO A 118 -17.80 -13.10 -13.40
CA PRO A 118 -16.94 -11.94 -13.63
C PRO A 118 -17.71 -10.76 -14.22
N VAL A 119 -18.63 -11.01 -15.16
CA VAL A 119 -19.42 -9.95 -15.82
C VAL A 119 -20.35 -9.24 -14.82
N TRP A 120 -21.03 -9.98 -13.95
CA TRP A 120 -21.91 -9.38 -12.94
C TRP A 120 -21.14 -8.59 -11.89
N VAL A 121 -20.00 -9.12 -11.41
CA VAL A 121 -19.16 -8.40 -10.44
C VAL A 121 -18.57 -7.14 -11.07
N LEU A 122 -18.14 -7.21 -12.33
CA LEU A 122 -17.68 -6.05 -13.08
C LEU A 122 -18.81 -5.02 -13.23
N LEU A 123 -20.00 -5.43 -13.68
CA LEU A 123 -21.15 -4.55 -13.86
C LEU A 123 -21.54 -3.86 -12.56
N VAL A 124 -21.70 -4.63 -11.48
CA VAL A 124 -22.07 -4.06 -10.17
C VAL A 124 -20.97 -3.15 -9.63
N GLY A 125 -19.70 -3.51 -9.79
CA GLY A 125 -18.57 -2.67 -9.38
C GLY A 125 -18.50 -1.37 -10.15
N VAL A 126 -18.62 -1.41 -11.48
CA VAL A 126 -18.58 -0.23 -12.36
C VAL A 126 -19.81 0.65 -12.14
N LEU A 127 -21.00 0.07 -12.10
CA LEU A 127 -22.24 0.82 -11.82
C LEU A 127 -22.21 1.43 -10.42
N GLY A 128 -21.77 0.68 -9.41
CA GLY A 128 -21.65 1.16 -8.04
C GLY A 128 -20.67 2.33 -7.92
N LEU A 129 -19.47 2.19 -8.48
CA LEU A 129 -18.49 3.29 -8.53
C LEU A 129 -19.00 4.48 -9.36
N GLY A 130 -19.69 4.22 -10.46
CA GLY A 130 -20.30 5.26 -11.30
C GLY A 130 -21.36 6.07 -10.56
N VAL A 131 -22.26 5.41 -9.81
CA VAL A 131 -23.27 6.08 -8.97
C VAL A 131 -22.60 6.92 -7.89
N ILE A 132 -21.55 6.42 -7.23
CA ILE A 132 -20.79 7.17 -6.21
C ILE A 132 -20.08 8.39 -6.83
N ALA A 133 -19.72 8.33 -8.11
CA ALA A 133 -19.09 9.45 -8.81
C ALA A 133 -20.07 10.54 -9.25
N VAL A 134 -21.40 10.30 -9.25
CA VAL A 134 -22.41 11.28 -9.70
C VAL A 134 -22.31 12.63 -8.98
N PRO A 135 -22.19 12.70 -7.63
CA PRO A 135 -22.10 13.98 -6.92
C PRO A 135 -20.84 14.79 -7.28
N ALA A 136 -19.79 14.15 -7.79
CA ALA A 136 -18.58 14.86 -8.22
C ALA A 136 -18.83 15.75 -9.45
N ALA A 137 -19.82 15.39 -10.29
CA ALA A 137 -20.22 16.20 -11.44
C ALA A 137 -21.05 17.43 -11.04
N SER A 138 -21.65 17.42 -9.85
CA SER A 138 -22.43 18.54 -9.30
C SER A 138 -21.63 19.40 -8.32
N LEU A 139 -20.29 19.25 -8.26
CA LEU A 139 -19.45 20.07 -7.38
C LEU A 139 -19.36 21.50 -7.92
N GLU A 140 -19.97 22.43 -7.20
CA GLU A 140 -19.72 23.86 -7.38
C GLU A 140 -18.37 24.21 -6.76
N MET A 141 -17.41 24.58 -7.60
CA MET A 141 -16.07 24.96 -7.17
C MET A 141 -16.09 26.41 -6.69
N GLY A 142 -16.32 26.61 -5.39
CA GLY A 142 -16.20 27.91 -4.72
C GLY A 142 -14.75 28.23 -4.34
N LEU A 143 -14.38 29.51 -4.43
CA LEU A 143 -13.15 30.01 -3.82
C LEU A 143 -13.29 29.97 -2.29
N PRO A 144 -12.20 29.77 -1.52
CA PRO A 144 -12.25 29.88 -0.07
C PRO A 144 -12.83 31.24 0.34
N ASP A 145 -14.00 31.24 0.97
CA ASP A 145 -14.66 32.40 1.55
C ASP A 145 -14.73 32.28 3.08
N ASP A 146 -15.21 33.33 3.74
CA ASP A 146 -15.32 33.36 5.21
C ASP A 146 -16.29 32.31 5.79
N GLY A 147 -17.02 31.56 4.95
CA GLY A 147 -17.83 30.42 5.35
C GLY A 147 -17.03 29.19 5.80
N ALA A 148 -15.72 29.16 5.53
CA ALA A 148 -14.80 28.14 6.06
C ALA A 148 -14.33 28.43 7.50
N GLN A 149 -14.65 29.61 8.06
CA GLN A 149 -14.32 29.94 9.45
C GLN A 149 -15.30 29.28 10.44
N PRO A 150 -14.84 28.95 11.66
CA PRO A 150 -15.74 28.49 12.72
C PRO A 150 -16.82 29.55 12.98
N LYS A 151 -18.10 29.13 13.03
CA LYS A 151 -19.24 30.02 13.33
C LYS A 151 -19.20 30.67 14.73
N SER A 152 -18.12 30.46 15.48
CA SER A 152 -17.87 30.97 16.82
C SER A 152 -16.95 32.20 16.87
N THR A 153 -16.39 32.65 15.75
CA THR A 153 -15.60 33.90 15.72
C THR A 153 -16.52 35.03 15.28
N THR A 154 -17.01 35.81 16.25
CA THR A 154 -17.61 37.14 16.04
C THR A 154 -16.50 38.18 15.96
#